data_AF-A0A426ZI91-F1
#
_entry.id   AF-A0A426ZI91-F1
#
_cell.length_a   1.000
_cell.length_b   1.000
_cell.length_c   1.000
_cell.angle_alpha   90.00
_cell.angle_beta   90.00
_cell.angle_gamma   90.00
#
_symmetry.space_group_name_H-M   'P 1'
#
loop_
_entity.id
_entity.type
_entity.pdbx_description
1 polymer ?
#
loop_
_entity_poly.entity_id
_entity_poly.type
_entity_poly.pdbx_seq_one_letter_code
_entity_poly.pdbx_strand_id
1 'polypeptide(L)'
;MVAWLLEMSTPEFPGGRKIVVVANDVTFKVGSFGPKEDAFFHAVTNLACDKKLPIIDLAANSGARIEAAQEVKSCYRVGWSDELNLERGFQYIYLSPEDYKCIGSSVVSHELKLENGEIRWVIDIIVGKADDLGVEKLSGSGAIVGVYSKAYNEIFTLA
;
A
#
# COMPACT_ATOMS: atom_id res chain seq x y z
N MET A 1 8.50 -8.65 3.44
CA MET A 1 9.39 -9.16 2.37
C MET A 1 10.77 -9.37 2.94
N VAL A 2 11.50 -10.37 2.45
CA VAL A 2 12.84 -10.74 2.92
C VAL A 2 13.75 -11.05 1.74
N ALA A 3 15.06 -10.89 1.92
CA ALA A 3 16.04 -11.23 0.90
C ALA A 3 17.34 -11.76 1.53
N TRP A 4 18.05 -12.58 0.76
CA TRP A 4 19.33 -13.16 1.12
C TRP A 4 20.34 -13.00 -0.02
N LEU A 5 21.59 -12.71 0.35
CA LEU A 5 22.74 -12.90 -0.53
C LEU A 5 23.32 -14.28 -0.21
N LEU A 6 23.13 -15.24 -1.11
CA LEU A 6 23.63 -16.60 -0.93
C LEU A 6 24.96 -16.75 -1.64
N GLU A 7 25.92 -17.39 -0.98
CA GLU A 7 27.17 -17.85 -1.57
C GLU A 7 27.21 -19.38 -1.50
N MET A 8 27.32 -20.03 -2.65
CA MET A 8 27.22 -21.48 -2.76
C MET A 8 28.28 -22.04 -3.70
N SER A 9 28.90 -23.15 -3.33
CA SER A 9 29.76 -23.92 -4.23
C SER A 9 28.89 -24.84 -5.07
N THR A 10 29.03 -24.75 -6.40
CA THR A 10 28.38 -25.66 -7.35
C THR A 10 29.46 -26.41 -8.14
N PRO A 11 29.14 -27.53 -8.81
CA PRO A 11 30.12 -28.25 -9.65
C PRO A 11 30.78 -27.34 -10.70
N GLU A 12 30.03 -26.40 -11.27
CA GLU A 12 30.51 -25.43 -12.26
C GLU A 12 31.34 -24.30 -11.62
N PHE A 13 31.07 -23.98 -10.35
CA PHE A 13 31.77 -22.96 -9.58
C PHE A 13 32.22 -23.50 -8.21
N PRO A 14 33.26 -24.36 -8.14
CA PRO A 14 33.71 -24.94 -6.87
C PRO A 14 34.19 -23.87 -5.88
N GLY A 15 34.77 -22.77 -6.38
CA GLY A 15 35.20 -21.60 -5.61
C GLY A 15 34.08 -20.70 -5.11
N GLY A 16 32.82 -21.07 -5.35
CA GLY A 16 31.64 -20.31 -4.91
C GLY A 16 31.07 -19.41 -6.00
N ARG A 17 29.75 -19.28 -6.02
CA ARG A 17 29.01 -18.29 -6.79
C ARG A 17 27.99 -17.60 -5.88
N LYS A 18 27.67 -16.34 -6.21
CA LYS A 18 26.72 -15.53 -5.47
C LYS A 18 25.42 -15.36 -6.24
N ILE A 19 24.30 -15.45 -5.53
CA ILE A 19 22.96 -15.12 -6.05
C ILE A 19 22.21 -14.30 -5.00
N VAL A 20 21.27 -13.49 -5.47
CA VAL A 20 20.31 -12.81 -4.62
C VAL A 20 18.99 -13.58 -4.69
N VAL A 21 18.41 -13.89 -3.54
CA VAL A 21 17.07 -14.46 -3.44
C VAL A 21 16.19 -13.49 -2.69
N VAL A 22 15.04 -13.12 -3.26
CA VAL A 22 14.02 -12.29 -2.62
C VAL A 22 12.73 -13.10 -2.50
N ALA A 23 11.98 -12.91 -1.42
CA ALA A 23 10.75 -13.64 -1.19
C ALA A 23 9.71 -12.78 -0.46
N ASN A 24 8.45 -12.95 -0.86
CA ASN A 24 7.32 -12.51 -0.05
C ASN A 24 7.18 -13.39 1.20
N ASP A 25 6.71 -12.81 2.29
CA ASP A 25 6.25 -13.56 3.46
C ASP A 25 4.72 -13.59 3.42
N VAL A 26 4.14 -14.69 2.99
CA VAL A 26 2.68 -14.85 2.87
C VAL A 26 1.98 -14.80 4.23
N THR A 27 2.70 -15.05 5.33
CA THR A 27 2.13 -14.97 6.68
C THR A 27 2.02 -13.52 7.18
N PHE A 28 2.80 -12.61 6.60
CA PHE A 28 2.77 -11.19 6.91
C PHE A 28 1.83 -10.44 5.98
N LYS A 29 0.67 -10.01 6.49
CA LYS A 29 -0.36 -9.29 5.72
C LYS A 29 -0.66 -9.96 4.36
N VAL A 30 -0.84 -11.29 4.36
CA VAL A 30 -1.09 -12.13 3.17
C VAL A 30 -0.06 -11.98 2.03
N GLY A 31 1.16 -11.55 2.37
CA GLY A 31 2.21 -11.27 1.40
C GLY A 31 1.97 -10.01 0.54
N SER A 32 1.05 -9.14 0.95
CA SER A 32 0.69 -7.93 0.20
C SER A 32 1.83 -6.89 0.14
N PHE A 33 1.92 -6.21 -1.00
CA PHE A 33 2.87 -5.13 -1.23
C PHE A 33 2.35 -3.79 -0.70
N GLY A 34 3.07 -3.22 0.28
CA GLY A 34 2.96 -1.82 0.64
C GLY A 34 4.28 -1.08 0.36
N PRO A 35 4.35 0.23 0.67
CA PRO A 35 5.49 1.07 0.31
C PRO A 35 6.84 0.55 0.84
N LYS A 36 6.85 -0.09 2.01
CA LYS A 36 8.06 -0.69 2.61
C LYS A 36 8.52 -1.93 1.85
N GLU A 37 7.59 -2.80 1.46
CA GLU A 37 7.89 -3.97 0.65
C GLU A 37 8.38 -3.56 -0.75
N ASP A 38 7.74 -2.56 -1.37
CA ASP A 38 8.14 -2.01 -2.67
C ASP A 38 9.55 -1.42 -2.63
N ALA A 39 9.84 -0.57 -1.65
CA ALA A 39 11.15 0.05 -1.48
C ALA A 39 12.25 -0.99 -1.21
N PHE A 40 11.95 -2.03 -0.43
CA PHE A 40 12.87 -3.11 -0.15
C PHE A 40 13.18 -3.94 -1.40
N PHE A 41 12.15 -4.36 -2.14
CA PHE A 41 12.32 -5.07 -3.42
C PHE A 41 13.17 -4.25 -4.37
N HIS A 42 12.85 -2.96 -4.52
CA HIS A 42 13.57 -2.04 -5.39
C HIS A 42 15.06 -1.92 -5.02
N ALA A 43 15.38 -1.80 -3.74
CA ALA A 43 16.76 -1.74 -3.27
C ALA A 43 17.53 -3.05 -3.53
N VAL A 44 16.89 -4.19 -3.27
CA VAL A 44 17.50 -5.52 -3.48
C VAL A 44 17.76 -5.79 -4.97
N THR A 45 16.81 -5.44 -5.84
CA THR A 45 16.99 -5.58 -7.30
C THR A 45 18.12 -4.69 -7.81
N ASN A 46 18.19 -3.43 -7.38
CA ASN A 46 19.31 -2.56 -7.77
C ASN A 46 20.67 -3.10 -7.28
N LEU A 47 20.74 -3.60 -6.05
CA LEU A 47 21.95 -4.24 -5.54
C LEU A 47 22.39 -5.43 -6.41
N ALA A 48 21.46 -6.26 -6.86
CA ALA A 48 21.75 -7.39 -7.74
C ALA A 48 22.29 -6.90 -9.10
N CYS A 49 21.67 -5.87 -9.69
CA CYS A 49 22.12 -5.26 -10.94
C CYS A 49 23.52 -4.64 -10.82
N ASP A 50 23.78 -3.86 -9.76
CA ASP A 50 25.06 -3.19 -9.52
C ASP A 50 26.19 -4.21 -9.35
N LYS A 51 25.90 -5.33 -8.68
CA LYS A 51 26.87 -6.42 -8.47
C LYS A 51 26.90 -7.45 -9.61
N LYS A 52 26.05 -7.29 -10.63
CA LYS A 52 25.87 -8.25 -11.74
C LYS A 52 25.62 -9.68 -11.26
N LEU A 53 24.80 -9.82 -10.22
CA LEU A 53 24.42 -11.12 -9.65
C LEU A 53 23.06 -11.56 -10.19
N PRO A 54 22.86 -12.88 -10.42
CA PRO A 54 21.53 -13.42 -10.65
C PRO A 54 20.58 -13.11 -9.49
N ILE A 55 19.33 -12.78 -9.81
CA ILE A 55 18.26 -12.60 -8.81
C ILE A 55 17.15 -13.63 -9.04
N ILE A 56 16.72 -14.28 -7.95
CA ILE A 56 15.61 -15.21 -7.92
C ILE A 56 14.52 -14.62 -7.01
N ASP A 57 13.33 -14.42 -7.55
CA ASP A 57 12.14 -13.99 -6.83
C ASP A 57 11.27 -15.21 -6.48
N LEU A 58 10.95 -15.39 -5.21
CA LEU A 58 10.03 -16.42 -4.76
C LEU A 58 8.66 -15.76 -4.53
N ALA A 59 7.87 -15.70 -5.60
CA ALA A 59 6.62 -14.97 -5.65
C ALA A 59 5.48 -15.75 -4.97
N ALA A 60 5.12 -15.34 -3.75
CA ALA A 60 3.95 -15.84 -3.01
C ALA A 60 3.25 -14.66 -2.32
N ASN A 61 2.42 -13.93 -3.09
CA ASN A 61 1.81 -12.66 -2.66
C ASN A 61 0.35 -12.52 -3.09
N SER A 62 -0.30 -11.47 -2.57
CA SER A 62 -1.67 -11.09 -2.89
C SER A 62 -1.75 -9.76 -3.69
N GLY A 63 -0.66 -9.35 -4.35
CA GLY A 63 -0.57 -8.06 -5.03
C GLY A 63 -0.50 -6.84 -4.09
N ALA A 64 -0.88 -5.66 -4.61
CA ALA A 64 -0.87 -4.41 -3.86
C ALA A 64 -1.86 -4.45 -2.69
N ARG A 65 -1.43 -3.97 -1.53
CA ARG A 65 -2.24 -3.95 -0.30
C ARG A 65 -3.48 -3.07 -0.48
N ILE A 66 -4.66 -3.55 -0.12
CA ILE A 66 -5.90 -2.76 -0.10
C ILE A 66 -6.30 -2.54 1.35
N GLU A 67 -6.30 -1.29 1.80
CA GLU A 67 -6.72 -0.90 3.15
C GLU A 67 -7.53 0.41 3.06
N ALA A 68 -8.52 0.57 3.93
CA ALA A 68 -9.30 1.80 4.06
C ALA A 68 -8.96 2.49 5.39
N ALA A 69 -9.13 3.81 5.46
CA ALA A 69 -8.93 4.61 6.67
C ALA A 69 -9.90 4.17 7.78
N GLN A 70 -9.42 3.32 8.70
CA GLN A 70 -10.25 2.71 9.74
C GLN A 70 -10.79 3.77 10.72
N GLU A 71 -10.00 4.80 10.98
CA GLU A 71 -10.39 5.92 11.85
C GLU A 71 -11.60 6.67 11.27
N VAL A 72 -11.66 6.87 9.95
CA VAL A 72 -12.81 7.49 9.28
C VAL A 72 -13.99 6.53 9.25
N LYS A 73 -13.74 5.26 8.88
CA LYS A 73 -14.76 4.20 8.85
C LYS A 73 -15.46 4.03 10.19
N SER A 74 -14.76 4.24 11.30
CA SER A 74 -15.29 4.04 12.64
C SER A 74 -16.27 5.13 13.12
N CYS A 75 -16.26 6.32 12.51
CA CYS A 75 -17.01 7.48 13.03
C CYS A 75 -17.77 8.31 11.99
N TYR A 76 -17.64 8.03 10.67
CA TYR A 76 -18.46 8.74 9.69
C TYR A 76 -19.94 8.47 9.92
N ARG A 77 -20.75 9.50 9.69
CA ARG A 77 -22.21 9.46 9.70
C ARG A 77 -22.73 9.70 8.29
N VAL A 78 -23.98 9.29 8.05
CA VAL A 78 -24.63 9.44 6.74
C VAL A 78 -25.69 10.54 6.85
N GLY A 79 -25.63 11.52 5.94
CA GLY A 79 -26.68 12.51 5.77
C GLY A 79 -27.77 11.95 4.87
N TRP A 80 -28.77 11.30 5.46
CA TRP A 80 -29.88 10.69 4.73
C TRP A 80 -30.80 11.73 4.11
N SER A 81 -31.40 11.41 2.96
CA SER A 81 -32.42 12.27 2.36
C SER A 81 -33.72 12.29 3.17
N ASP A 82 -34.02 11.17 3.84
CA ASP A 82 -35.15 10.98 4.72
C ASP A 82 -34.73 10.06 5.88
N GLU A 83 -34.58 10.63 7.08
CA GLU A 83 -34.14 9.90 8.29
C GLU A 83 -35.10 8.77 8.71
N LEU A 84 -36.34 8.78 8.20
CA LEU A 84 -37.34 7.74 8.49
C LEU A 84 -37.39 6.65 7.41
N ASN A 85 -36.90 6.91 6.19
CA ASN A 85 -36.96 5.99 5.05
C ASN A 85 -35.60 5.93 4.33
N LEU A 86 -34.66 5.15 4.88
CA LEU A 86 -33.27 5.11 4.44
C LEU A 86 -33.11 4.62 2.98
N GLU A 87 -34.04 3.82 2.47
CA GLU A 87 -34.03 3.35 1.07
C GLU A 87 -34.15 4.49 0.04
N ARG A 88 -34.55 5.70 0.47
CA ARG A 88 -34.56 6.90 -0.37
C ARG A 88 -33.16 7.47 -0.65
N GLY A 89 -32.13 6.85 -0.07
CA GLY A 89 -30.74 7.19 -0.31
C GLY A 89 -30.24 8.32 0.59
N PHE A 90 -29.00 8.71 0.34
CA PHE A 90 -28.26 9.71 1.12
C PHE A 90 -27.71 10.80 0.22
N GLN A 91 -27.37 11.94 0.82
CA GLN A 91 -26.83 13.10 0.12
C GLN A 91 -25.30 13.20 0.29
N TYR A 92 -24.80 12.84 1.48
CA TYR A 92 -23.39 12.97 1.84
C TYR A 92 -23.02 12.07 3.02
N ILE A 93 -21.72 11.96 3.28
CA ILE A 93 -21.17 11.44 4.55
C ILE A 93 -20.48 12.59 5.30
N TYR A 94 -20.51 12.55 6.63
CA TYR A 94 -20.02 13.65 7.45
C TYR A 94 -19.45 13.19 8.79
N LEU A 95 -18.73 14.08 9.46
CA LEU A 95 -18.28 13.95 10.85
C LEU A 95 -19.03 14.92 11.74
N SER A 96 -19.26 14.56 13.01
CA SER A 96 -19.69 15.58 13.99
C SER A 96 -18.53 16.51 14.33
N PRO A 97 -18.78 17.66 14.97
CA PRO A 97 -17.72 18.54 15.43
C PRO A 97 -16.71 17.85 16.36
N GLU A 98 -17.13 16.86 17.16
CA GLU A 98 -16.27 16.09 18.07
C GLU A 98 -15.35 15.15 17.29
N ASP A 99 -15.90 14.39 16.34
CA ASP A 99 -15.13 13.46 15.52
C ASP A 99 -14.17 14.21 14.59
N TYR A 100 -14.63 15.34 14.01
CA TYR A 100 -13.79 16.21 13.19
C TYR A 100 -12.60 16.77 13.98
N LYS A 101 -12.78 17.14 15.25
CA LYS A 101 -11.64 17.55 16.09
C LYS A 101 -10.60 16.44 16.28
N CYS A 102 -11.01 15.17 16.26
CA CYS A 102 -10.12 14.03 16.48
C CYS A 102 -9.42 13.53 15.21
N ILE A 103 -10.10 13.57 14.07
CA ILE A 103 -9.63 12.98 12.81
C ILE A 103 -9.69 13.93 11.61
N GLY A 104 -9.88 15.23 11.84
CA GLY A 104 -9.98 16.23 10.76
C GLY A 104 -8.76 16.29 9.86
N SER A 105 -7.58 15.85 10.33
CA SER A 105 -6.38 15.72 9.49
C SER A 105 -6.42 14.54 8.50
N SER A 106 -7.31 13.57 8.71
CA SER A 106 -7.49 12.40 7.84
C SER A 106 -8.40 12.68 6.64
N VAL A 107 -9.07 13.83 6.60
CA VAL A 107 -10.09 14.16 5.61
C VAL A 107 -9.94 15.59 5.13
N VAL A 108 -10.37 15.85 3.88
CA VAL A 108 -10.73 17.19 3.43
C VAL A 108 -12.24 17.30 3.54
N SER A 109 -12.71 18.34 4.21
CA SER A 109 -14.12 18.51 4.54
C SER A 109 -14.51 19.98 4.65
N HIS A 110 -15.79 20.27 4.48
CA HIS A 110 -16.36 21.60 4.71
C HIS A 110 -17.49 21.57 5.75
N GLU A 111 -17.70 22.69 6.42
CA GLU A 111 -18.77 22.84 7.41
C GLU A 111 -20.13 23.06 6.71
N LEU A 112 -21.13 22.30 7.11
CA LEU A 112 -22.53 22.43 6.73
C LEU A 112 -23.35 22.69 8.00
N LYS A 113 -24.08 23.80 8.01
CA LYS A 113 -25.02 24.11 9.09
C LYS A 113 -26.46 23.89 8.61
N LEU A 114 -27.17 23.02 9.31
CA LEU A 114 -28.57 22.72 9.02
C LEU A 114 -29.52 23.75 9.65
N GLU A 115 -30.76 23.79 9.16
CA GLU A 115 -31.80 24.70 9.67
C GLU A 115 -32.14 24.46 11.14
N ASN A 116 -31.97 23.22 11.62
CA ASN A 116 -32.13 22.84 13.03
C ASN A 116 -30.96 23.31 13.93
N GLY A 117 -29.94 23.96 13.35
CA GLY A 117 -28.75 24.43 14.05
C GLY A 117 -27.62 23.41 14.20
N GLU A 118 -27.82 22.16 13.74
CA GLU A 118 -26.80 21.12 13.74
C GLU A 118 -25.66 21.48 12.78
N ILE A 119 -24.42 21.26 13.23
CA ILE A 119 -23.21 21.47 12.44
C ILE A 119 -22.65 20.11 12.03
N ARG A 120 -22.43 19.93 10.74
CA ARG A 120 -21.88 18.72 10.12
C ARG A 120 -20.62 19.06 9.34
N TRP A 121 -19.57 18.26 9.48
CA TRP A 121 -18.37 18.37 8.66
C TRP A 121 -18.47 17.39 7.50
N VAL A 122 -18.96 17.85 6.35
CA VAL A 122 -19.18 17.02 5.17
C VAL A 122 -17.83 16.63 4.56
N ILE A 123 -17.61 15.32 4.36
CA ILE A 123 -16.34 14.79 3.86
C ILE A 123 -16.33 14.86 2.34
N ASP A 124 -15.37 15.58 1.77
CA ASP A 124 -15.14 15.66 0.33
C ASP A 124 -14.10 14.64 -0.15
N ILE A 125 -13.03 14.46 0.64
CA ILE A 125 -11.91 13.56 0.32
C ILE A 125 -11.45 12.84 1.59
N ILE A 126 -11.21 11.53 1.49
CA ILE A 126 -10.58 10.73 2.55
C ILE A 126 -9.11 10.52 2.18
N VAL A 127 -8.20 11.00 3.03
CA VAL A 127 -6.74 10.82 2.89
C VAL A 127 -6.27 9.68 3.80
N GLY A 128 -6.74 9.69 5.05
CA GLY A 128 -6.36 8.74 6.10
C GLY A 128 -5.05 9.09 6.82
N LYS A 129 -4.81 8.51 8.00
CA LYS A 129 -3.58 8.72 8.80
C LYS A 129 -2.41 7.84 8.40
N ALA A 130 -2.69 6.71 7.75
CA ALA A 130 -1.66 5.74 7.37
C ALA A 130 -1.13 6.06 5.98
N ASP A 131 0.19 6.00 5.80
CA ASP A 131 0.90 6.27 4.54
C ASP A 131 0.80 5.12 3.51
N ASP A 132 -0.09 4.15 3.72
CA ASP A 132 -0.27 2.99 2.88
C ASP A 132 -1.75 2.60 2.74
N LEU A 133 -2.56 3.52 2.24
CA LEU A 133 -4.00 3.32 1.99
C LEU A 133 -4.34 3.29 0.51
N GLY A 134 -3.76 4.17 -0.31
CA GLY A 134 -4.21 4.43 -1.67
C GLY A 134 -3.11 4.39 -2.75
N VAL A 135 -3.11 5.45 -3.58
CA VAL A 135 -2.38 5.56 -4.85
C VAL A 135 -0.86 5.52 -4.71
N GLU A 136 -0.34 5.85 -3.54
CA GLU A 136 1.08 5.75 -3.20
C GLU A 136 1.62 4.32 -3.38
N LYS A 137 0.79 3.29 -3.16
CA LYS A 137 1.14 1.88 -3.44
C LYS A 137 1.26 1.59 -4.93
N LEU A 138 0.46 2.26 -5.76
CA LEU A 138 0.54 2.10 -7.22
C LEU A 138 1.84 2.72 -7.74
N SER A 139 2.29 3.83 -7.14
CA SER A 139 3.59 4.41 -7.45
C SER A 139 4.73 3.45 -7.06
N GLY A 140 4.67 2.83 -5.88
CA GLY A 140 5.63 1.80 -5.45
C GLY A 140 5.64 0.57 -6.37
N SER A 141 4.46 0.07 -6.73
CA SER A 141 4.27 -1.01 -7.69
C SER A 141 4.88 -0.68 -9.06
N GLY A 142 4.70 0.56 -9.55
CA GLY A 142 5.34 1.02 -10.78
C GLY A 142 6.87 1.07 -10.70
N ALA A 143 7.42 1.48 -9.55
CA ALA A 143 8.87 1.52 -9.32
C ALA A 143 9.49 0.11 -9.35
N ILE A 144 8.86 -0.89 -8.70
CA ILE A 144 9.37 -2.27 -8.72
C ILE A 144 9.26 -2.91 -10.11
N VAL A 145 8.22 -2.60 -10.88
CA VAL A 145 8.09 -3.04 -12.28
C VAL A 145 9.22 -2.44 -13.13
N GLY A 146 9.50 -1.14 -12.96
CA GLY A 146 10.56 -0.45 -13.69
C GLY A 146 11.94 -1.04 -13.43
N VAL A 147 12.30 -1.24 -12.16
CA VAL A 147 13.62 -1.81 -11.80
C VAL A 147 13.75 -3.27 -12.22
N TYR A 148 12.69 -4.08 -12.14
CA TYR A 148 12.75 -5.47 -12.56
C TYR A 148 12.81 -5.62 -14.09
N SER A 149 12.13 -4.74 -14.83
CA SER A 149 12.27 -4.64 -16.30
C SER A 149 13.71 -4.29 -16.70
N LYS A 150 14.36 -3.37 -15.99
CA LYS A 150 15.79 -3.08 -16.18
C LYS A 150 16.64 -4.31 -15.85
N ALA A 151 16.39 -4.97 -14.72
CA ALA A 151 17.13 -6.15 -14.28
C ALA A 151 17.10 -7.28 -15.31
N TYR A 152 15.93 -7.57 -15.89
CA TYR A 152 15.76 -8.57 -16.94
C TYR A 152 16.71 -8.38 -18.14
N ASN A 153 17.03 -7.12 -18.47
CA ASN A 153 17.93 -6.79 -19.58
C ASN A 153 19.42 -6.78 -19.18
N GLU A 154 19.75 -6.76 -17.88
CA GLU A 154 21.12 -6.57 -17.40
C GLU A 154 21.72 -7.80 -16.68
N ILE A 155 20.89 -8.62 -16.06
CA ILE A 155 21.29 -9.77 -15.23
C ILE A 155 20.33 -10.95 -15.46
N PHE A 156 20.72 -12.13 -15.00
CA PHE A 156 19.80 -13.27 -14.97
C PHE A 156 18.71 -13.06 -13.92
N THR A 157 17.45 -13.18 -14.35
CA THR A 157 16.27 -13.10 -13.48
C THR A 157 15.47 -14.38 -13.56
N LEU A 158 14.95 -14.86 -12.43
CA LEU A 158 14.02 -15.99 -12.34
C LEU A 158 12.94 -15.65 -11.31
N ALA A 159 11.68 -16.03 -11.58
CA ALA A 159 10.55 -15.89 -10.66
C ALA A 159 9.70 -17.16 -10.67
#